data_AF-A0A368KMS0-F1
#
_entry.id   AF-A0A368KMS0-F1
#
_cell.length_a   1.000
_cell.length_b   1.000
_cell.length_c   1.000
_cell.angle_alpha   90.00
_cell.angle_beta   90.00
_cell.angle_gamma   90.00
#
_symmetry.space_group_name_H-M   'P 1'
#
loop_
_entity.id
_entity.type
_entity.pdbx_description
1 polymer ?
#
loop_
_entity_poly.entity_id
_entity_poly.type
_entity_poly.pdbx_seq_one_letter_code
_entity_poly.pdbx_strand_id
1 'polypeptide(L)'
;MCLFLFTCWTSAGWAQEESDQEIVARALETAQSLKATTSAGKEIDLIATPLLRYGDPARQNEKGFLWAWGKSGRPVAVCEMFINTNQAFATYVLTLTSDQKIHVVTPRGNWQPQKLQLQMEEVEKVMPPAETESRRLQQMRQIMRGYAAHEFWDPNNSRYELRLLTSPVYRYEDKEAGIEDGALFVFAHGTNPEIVALVEAHHNDGKRSWKVGFVPVGSAELHVTQDEDDVWSKERAPGITGQPSDPYWLFLGAK
;
A
#
# COMPACT_ATOMS: atom_id res chain seq x y z
N MET A 1 71.48 -3.10 -10.97
CA MET A 1 70.94 -1.74 -10.94
C MET A 1 69.50 -1.82 -11.40
N CYS A 2 68.56 -1.64 -10.47
CA CYS A 2 67.11 -1.79 -10.65
C CYS A 2 66.54 -0.73 -11.60
N LEU A 3 65.50 -1.09 -12.36
CA LEU A 3 64.35 -0.21 -12.62
C LEU A 3 63.15 -1.06 -13.10
N PHE A 4 62.29 -1.38 -12.15
CA PHE A 4 60.92 -1.83 -12.38
C PHE A 4 60.07 -0.60 -12.73
N LEU A 5 59.43 -0.60 -13.90
CA LEU A 5 58.36 0.34 -14.21
C LEU A 5 57.06 -0.21 -13.62
N PHE A 6 56.64 0.34 -12.48
CA PHE A 6 55.31 0.14 -11.92
C PHE A 6 54.31 0.99 -12.70
N THR A 7 53.39 0.32 -13.41
CA THR A 7 52.15 0.92 -13.92
C THR A 7 51.29 1.36 -12.74
N CYS A 8 50.99 2.66 -12.68
CA CYS A 8 50.09 3.23 -11.67
C CYS A 8 48.65 2.77 -11.99
N TRP A 9 48.11 1.93 -11.13
CA TRP A 9 46.70 1.52 -11.12
C TRP A 9 45.82 2.74 -10.80
N THR A 10 44.88 3.05 -11.69
CA THR A 10 43.74 3.92 -11.39
C THR A 10 42.85 3.21 -10.37
N SER A 11 42.74 3.75 -9.16
CA SER A 11 41.77 3.32 -8.17
C SER A 11 40.36 3.56 -8.70
N ALA A 12 39.67 2.49 -9.09
CA ALA A 12 38.23 2.47 -9.21
C ALA A 12 37.64 2.88 -7.85
N GLY A 13 36.86 3.96 -7.83
CA GLY A 13 36.14 4.39 -6.64
C GLY A 13 35.17 3.29 -6.22
N TRP A 14 35.37 2.74 -5.03
CA TRP A 14 34.39 1.88 -4.38
C TRP A 14 33.22 2.77 -3.99
N ALA A 15 32.14 2.74 -4.77
CA ALA A 15 30.88 3.35 -4.34
C ALA A 15 30.48 2.69 -3.02
N GLN A 16 30.40 3.48 -1.95
CA GLN A 16 30.06 2.99 -0.63
C GLN A 16 28.60 2.57 -0.65
N GLU A 17 28.33 1.29 -0.36
CA GLU A 17 26.99 0.74 -0.34
C GLU A 17 26.20 1.40 0.79
N GLU A 18 25.08 2.05 0.44
CA GLU A 18 24.21 2.73 1.39
C GLU A 18 23.58 1.70 2.33
N SER A 19 23.62 1.97 3.64
CA SER A 19 23.04 1.05 4.62
C SER A 19 21.52 1.02 4.54
N ASP A 20 20.93 -0.10 4.96
CA ASP A 20 19.47 -0.26 5.06
C ASP A 20 18.79 0.83 5.89
N GLN A 21 19.46 1.31 6.95
CA GLN A 21 18.92 2.37 7.81
C GLN A 21 18.88 3.72 7.09
N GLU A 22 19.91 4.05 6.31
CA GLU A 22 19.95 5.29 5.51
C GLU A 22 18.88 5.27 4.42
N ILE A 23 18.68 4.11 3.77
CA ILE A 23 17.62 3.94 2.77
C ILE A 23 16.25 4.21 3.40
N VAL A 24 15.95 3.59 4.54
CA VAL A 24 14.65 3.77 5.23
C VAL A 24 14.48 5.21 5.70
N ALA A 25 15.53 5.85 6.24
CA ALA A 25 15.47 7.22 6.71
C ALA A 25 15.18 8.21 5.58
N ARG A 26 15.87 8.10 4.43
CA ARG A 26 15.60 8.92 3.25
C ARG A 26 14.19 8.69 2.71
N ALA A 27 13.75 7.43 2.70
CA ALA A 27 12.43 7.07 2.22
C ALA A 27 11.33 7.65 3.14
N LEU A 28 11.54 7.63 4.46
CA LEU A 28 10.67 8.28 5.43
C LEU A 28 10.64 9.80 5.27
N GLU A 29 11.78 10.46 5.11
CA GLU A 29 11.85 11.91 4.86
C GLU A 29 11.05 12.29 3.60
N THR A 30 11.20 11.47 2.56
CA THR A 30 10.45 11.63 1.31
C THR A 30 8.96 11.47 1.53
N ALA A 31 8.52 10.42 2.23
CA ALA A 31 7.11 10.21 2.55
C ALA A 31 6.53 11.31 3.45
N GLN A 32 7.31 11.84 4.40
CA GLN A 32 6.91 12.95 5.28
C GLN A 32 6.80 14.29 4.54
N SER A 33 7.50 14.45 3.41
CA SER A 33 7.34 15.63 2.56
C SER A 33 5.94 15.71 1.92
N LEU A 34 5.24 14.57 1.80
CA LEU A 34 3.87 14.47 1.32
C LEU A 34 2.90 14.81 2.46
N LYS A 35 2.58 16.10 2.62
CA LYS A 35 1.73 16.59 3.71
C LYS A 35 0.26 16.30 3.42
N ALA A 36 -0.38 15.52 4.30
CA ALA A 36 -1.80 15.21 4.23
C ALA A 36 -2.60 16.07 5.21
N THR A 37 -3.75 16.58 4.76
CA THR A 37 -4.69 17.35 5.57
C THR A 37 -6.13 16.89 5.33
N THR A 38 -6.98 17.07 6.33
CA THR A 38 -8.43 16.90 6.17
C THR A 38 -9.02 18.05 5.34
N SER A 39 -10.26 17.91 4.88
CA SER A 39 -10.98 19.02 4.23
C SER A 39 -11.14 20.27 5.11
N ALA A 40 -11.00 20.13 6.45
CA ALA A 40 -11.00 21.25 7.39
C ALA A 40 -9.60 21.85 7.64
N GLY A 41 -8.56 21.37 6.93
CA GLY A 41 -7.19 21.86 7.05
C GLY A 41 -6.41 21.30 8.24
N LYS A 42 -6.93 20.29 8.96
CA LYS A 42 -6.20 19.62 10.04
C LYS A 42 -5.18 18.65 9.44
N GLU A 43 -3.93 18.71 9.89
CA GLU A 43 -2.89 17.76 9.45
C GLU A 43 -3.23 16.33 9.87
N ILE A 44 -2.90 15.37 9.00
CA ILE A 44 -3.09 13.95 9.22
C ILE A 44 -1.69 13.31 9.30
N ASP A 45 -1.38 12.76 10.47
CA ASP A 45 -0.07 12.17 10.71
C ASP A 45 0.19 10.97 9.78
N LEU A 46 1.37 10.96 9.16
CA LEU A 46 1.94 9.78 8.53
C LEU A 46 2.39 8.79 9.61
N ILE A 47 2.13 7.50 9.42
CA ILE A 47 2.71 6.45 10.27
C ILE A 47 4.22 6.39 10.01
N ALA A 48 5.02 6.66 11.05
CA ALA A 48 6.47 6.84 10.90
C ALA A 48 7.22 5.57 10.44
N THR A 49 6.67 4.39 10.73
CA THR A 49 7.23 3.11 10.27
C THR A 49 6.50 2.68 9.00
N PRO A 50 7.21 2.30 7.91
CA PRO A 50 6.54 1.74 6.74
C PRO A 50 5.77 0.48 7.14
N LEU A 51 4.54 0.35 6.63
CA LEU A 51 3.69 -0.82 6.81
C LEU A 51 4.28 -2.05 6.12
N LEU A 52 4.94 -1.84 4.98
CA LEU A 52 5.63 -2.87 4.23
C LEU A 52 6.91 -2.29 3.62
N ARG A 53 7.99 -3.07 3.64
CA ARG A 53 9.17 -2.89 2.79
C ARG A 53 9.22 -4.07 1.83
N TYR A 54 9.51 -3.81 0.56
CA TYR A 54 9.54 -4.84 -0.46
C TYR A 54 10.57 -4.53 -1.57
N GLY A 55 10.83 -5.55 -2.36
CA GLY A 55 11.44 -5.42 -3.68
C GLY A 55 10.66 -6.25 -4.71
N ASP A 56 10.84 -5.94 -5.97
CA ASP A 56 10.36 -6.69 -7.12
C ASP A 56 11.44 -6.68 -8.22
N PRO A 57 12.42 -7.61 -8.15
CA PRO A 57 13.46 -7.72 -9.16
C PRO A 57 12.91 -8.00 -10.56
N ALA A 58 11.74 -8.65 -10.67
CA ALA A 58 11.13 -8.94 -11.96
C ALA A 58 10.65 -7.66 -12.67
N ARG A 59 10.25 -6.64 -11.90
CA ARG A 59 9.86 -5.31 -12.38
C ARG A 59 10.94 -4.23 -12.22
N GLN A 60 12.15 -4.63 -11.80
CA GLN A 60 13.27 -3.72 -11.53
C GLN A 60 13.00 -2.71 -10.41
N ASN A 61 12.16 -3.07 -9.43
CA ASN A 61 11.90 -2.27 -8.25
C ASN A 61 12.78 -2.81 -7.11
N GLU A 62 13.85 -2.13 -6.72
CA GLU A 62 14.73 -2.67 -5.65
C GLU A 62 14.33 -2.22 -4.26
N LYS A 63 13.77 -1.02 -4.14
CA LYS A 63 13.54 -0.34 -2.86
C LYS A 63 12.14 0.23 -2.82
N GLY A 64 11.18 -0.63 -2.45
CA GLY A 64 9.77 -0.30 -2.34
C GLY A 64 9.28 -0.25 -0.90
N PHE A 65 8.30 0.61 -0.67
CA PHE A 65 7.73 0.85 0.64
C PHE A 65 6.24 1.19 0.55
N LEU A 66 5.49 0.79 1.57
CA LEU A 66 4.09 1.16 1.77
C LEU A 66 3.96 1.92 3.09
N TRP A 67 3.40 3.12 3.05
CA TRP A 67 3.02 3.91 4.23
C TRP A 67 1.51 4.13 4.27
N ALA A 68 1.03 4.66 5.40
CA ALA A 68 -0.32 5.17 5.49
C ALA A 68 -0.39 6.45 6.34
N TRP A 69 -1.43 7.24 6.07
CA TRP A 69 -1.83 8.38 6.89
C TRP A 69 -3.01 8.00 7.78
N GLY A 70 -3.00 8.48 9.03
CA GLY A 70 -4.01 8.17 10.03
C GLY A 70 -3.45 7.29 11.13
N LYS A 71 -2.76 7.92 12.11
CA LYS A 71 -2.14 7.24 13.26
C LYS A 71 -3.16 6.73 14.30
N SER A 72 -4.35 7.32 14.32
CA SER A 72 -5.49 6.93 15.15
C SER A 72 -6.69 6.74 14.24
N GLY A 73 -7.48 5.68 14.46
CA GLY A 73 -8.58 5.35 13.56
C GLY A 73 -8.15 4.52 12.36
N ARG A 74 -9.08 4.35 11.42
CA ARG A 74 -8.79 3.74 10.12
C ARG A 74 -7.81 4.64 9.36
N PRO A 75 -6.71 4.11 8.77
CA PRO A 75 -5.89 4.89 7.86
C PRO A 75 -6.75 5.47 6.73
N VAL A 76 -6.55 6.75 6.44
CA VAL A 76 -7.39 7.49 5.47
C VAL A 76 -6.89 7.32 4.04
N ALA A 77 -5.60 7.05 3.88
CA ALA A 77 -4.96 6.74 2.61
C ALA A 77 -3.68 5.96 2.84
N VAL A 78 -3.25 5.22 1.82
CA VAL A 78 -1.92 4.60 1.76
C VAL A 78 -1.09 5.19 0.63
N CYS A 79 0.23 5.18 0.81
CA CYS A 79 1.22 5.63 -0.16
C CYS A 79 2.18 4.48 -0.45
N GLU A 80 2.16 3.97 -1.67
CA GLU A 80 3.28 3.19 -2.18
C GLU A 80 4.34 4.14 -2.71
N MET A 81 5.61 3.83 -2.47
CA MET A 81 6.72 4.53 -3.10
C MET A 81 7.84 3.54 -3.39
N PHE A 82 8.36 3.59 -4.61
CA PHE A 82 9.47 2.75 -5.02
C PHE A 82 10.40 3.47 -6.00
N ILE A 83 11.64 3.02 -6.05
CA ILE A 83 12.64 3.49 -7.01
C ILE A 83 13.01 2.32 -7.91
N ASN A 84 12.86 2.54 -9.22
CA ASN A 84 13.30 1.57 -10.23
C ASN A 84 14.82 1.66 -10.37
N THR A 85 15.50 0.53 -10.58
CA THR A 85 16.97 0.48 -10.71
C THR A 85 17.54 1.40 -11.79
N ASN A 86 16.74 1.64 -12.83
CA ASN A 86 17.10 2.47 -13.98
C ASN A 86 16.53 3.90 -13.91
N GLN A 87 15.95 4.32 -12.78
CA GLN A 87 15.35 5.64 -12.62
C GLN A 87 16.03 6.43 -11.49
N ALA A 88 16.23 7.72 -11.75
CA ALA A 88 16.79 8.65 -10.78
C ALA A 88 15.74 9.26 -9.83
N PHE A 89 14.46 8.93 -10.01
CA PHE A 89 13.35 9.48 -9.24
C PHE A 89 12.44 8.36 -8.72
N ALA A 90 11.75 8.63 -7.62
CA ALA A 90 10.77 7.72 -7.06
C ALA A 90 9.44 7.77 -7.84
N THR A 91 8.78 6.63 -7.93
CA THR A 91 7.37 6.51 -8.31
C THR A 91 6.54 6.48 -7.04
N TYR A 92 5.38 7.15 -7.07
CA TYR A 92 4.43 7.22 -5.96
C TYR A 92 3.08 6.71 -6.42
N VAL A 93 2.40 5.99 -5.54
CA VAL A 93 0.99 5.64 -5.69
C VAL A 93 0.25 6.06 -4.45
N LEU A 94 -0.73 6.96 -4.62
CA LEU A 94 -1.63 7.38 -3.57
C LEU A 94 -2.98 6.71 -3.78
N THR A 95 -3.54 6.11 -2.73
CA THR A 95 -4.84 5.47 -2.80
C THR A 95 -5.65 5.77 -1.54
N LEU A 96 -6.91 6.16 -1.72
CA LEU A 96 -7.81 6.51 -0.62
C LEU A 96 -8.34 5.24 0.03
N THR A 97 -8.29 5.16 1.36
CA THR A 97 -8.69 3.99 2.16
C THR A 97 -9.77 4.31 3.18
N SER A 98 -10.41 5.48 3.09
CA SER A 98 -11.58 5.84 3.88
C SER A 98 -12.60 6.64 3.05
N ASP A 99 -13.73 6.96 3.68
CA ASP A 99 -14.74 7.89 3.16
C ASP A 99 -14.42 9.36 3.46
N GLN A 100 -13.31 9.62 4.16
CA GLN A 100 -12.88 10.96 4.51
C GLN A 100 -12.19 11.63 3.33
N LYS A 101 -12.68 12.82 2.95
CA LYS A 101 -12.02 13.67 1.97
C LYS A 101 -10.76 14.29 2.54
N ILE A 102 -9.63 14.01 1.90
CA ILE A 102 -8.31 14.52 2.27
C ILE A 102 -7.70 15.32 1.12
N HIS A 103 -6.66 16.08 1.46
CA HIS A 103 -5.81 16.80 0.53
C HIS A 103 -4.36 16.47 0.85
N VAL A 104 -3.60 16.03 -0.16
CA VAL A 104 -2.16 15.75 -0.04
C VAL A 104 -1.39 16.65 -0.98
N VAL A 105 -0.43 17.40 -0.42
CA VAL A 105 0.50 18.21 -1.21
C VAL A 105 1.62 17.31 -1.71
N THR A 106 1.81 17.26 -3.03
CA THR A 106 2.87 16.46 -3.68
C THR A 106 3.74 17.35 -4.57
N PRO A 107 4.95 16.89 -4.95
CA PRO A 107 5.80 17.60 -5.91
C PRO A 107 5.17 17.80 -7.30
N ARG A 108 4.15 17.00 -7.66
CA ARG A 108 3.46 17.07 -8.95
C ARG A 108 2.10 17.78 -8.89
N GLY A 109 1.71 18.26 -7.72
CA GLY A 109 0.43 18.93 -7.51
C GLY A 109 -0.31 18.43 -6.28
N ASN A 110 -1.56 18.84 -6.16
CA ASN A 110 -2.40 18.55 -5.01
C ASN A 110 -3.31 17.37 -5.29
N TRP A 111 -3.12 16.26 -4.60
CA TRP A 111 -4.05 15.13 -4.63
C TRP A 111 -5.25 15.43 -3.74
N GLN A 112 -6.45 15.47 -4.33
CA GLN A 112 -7.71 15.75 -3.65
C GLN A 112 -8.82 14.90 -4.28
N PRO A 113 -8.95 13.63 -3.89
CA PRO A 113 -9.98 12.73 -4.39
C PRO A 113 -11.39 13.33 -4.30
N GLN A 114 -12.12 13.31 -5.41
CA GLN A 114 -13.51 13.76 -5.48
C GLN A 114 -14.50 12.59 -5.36
N LYS A 115 -14.03 11.36 -5.60
CA LYS A 115 -14.80 10.13 -5.50
C LYS A 115 -14.23 9.26 -4.39
N LEU A 116 -15.10 8.46 -3.80
CA LEU A 116 -14.72 7.36 -2.91
C LEU A 116 -14.57 6.09 -3.74
N GLN A 117 -13.68 5.20 -3.33
CA GLN A 117 -13.49 3.88 -3.96
C GLN A 117 -13.66 2.72 -3.01
N LEU A 118 -13.50 2.95 -1.70
CA LEU A 118 -13.62 1.90 -0.71
C LEU A 118 -15.10 1.55 -0.52
N GLN A 119 -15.44 0.31 -0.84
CA GLN A 119 -16.72 -0.29 -0.53
C GLN A 119 -16.48 -1.38 0.51
N MET A 120 -17.16 -1.26 1.66
CA MET A 120 -17.06 -2.22 2.75
C MET A 120 -18.30 -3.11 2.75
N GLU A 121 -18.12 -4.39 2.48
CA GLU A 121 -19.18 -5.39 2.41
C GLU A 121 -19.23 -6.24 3.67
N GLU A 122 -20.43 -6.64 4.11
CA GLU A 122 -20.58 -7.54 5.25
C GLU A 122 -20.11 -8.95 4.86
N VAL A 123 -19.25 -9.55 5.69
CA VAL A 123 -18.78 -10.92 5.45
C VAL A 123 -19.88 -11.89 5.90
N GLU A 124 -20.44 -12.64 4.95
CA GLU A 124 -21.47 -13.63 5.24
C GLU A 124 -20.89 -14.92 5.86
N LYS A 125 -21.75 -15.68 6.55
CA LYS A 125 -21.46 -17.04 7.04
C LYS A 125 -20.23 -17.18 7.94
N VAL A 126 -19.79 -16.08 8.58
CA VAL A 126 -18.71 -16.09 9.58
C VAL A 126 -19.26 -15.87 10.99
N MET A 127 -18.52 -16.38 11.99
CA MET A 127 -18.84 -16.09 13.39
C MET A 127 -18.72 -14.59 13.66
N PRO A 128 -19.57 -14.00 14.52
CA PRO A 128 -19.43 -12.62 14.95
C PRO A 128 -18.03 -12.32 15.49
N PRO A 129 -17.58 -11.05 15.45
CA PRO A 129 -16.32 -10.65 16.06
C PRO A 129 -16.18 -11.17 17.49
N ALA A 130 -15.05 -11.82 17.77
CA ALA A 130 -14.77 -12.39 19.08
C ALA A 130 -14.52 -11.31 20.15
N GLU A 131 -14.73 -11.65 21.41
CA GLU A 131 -14.55 -10.69 22.52
C GLU A 131 -13.09 -10.22 22.69
N THR A 132 -12.12 -11.10 22.41
CA THR A 132 -10.70 -10.77 22.61
C THR A 132 -10.02 -10.41 21.29
N GLU A 133 -9.12 -9.42 21.36
CA GLU A 133 -8.30 -8.98 20.23
C GLU A 133 -7.55 -10.13 19.55
N SER A 134 -6.96 -11.04 20.32
CA SER A 134 -6.21 -12.17 19.75
C SER A 134 -7.10 -13.13 18.95
N ARG A 135 -8.34 -13.35 19.38
CA ARG A 135 -9.32 -14.18 18.65
C ARG A 135 -9.87 -13.44 17.43
N ARG A 136 -10.09 -12.14 17.51
CA ARG A 136 -10.45 -11.30 16.34
C ARG A 136 -9.38 -11.34 15.27
N LEU A 137 -8.10 -11.26 15.63
CA LEU A 137 -7.01 -11.40 14.67
C LEU A 137 -6.98 -12.78 13.99
N GLN A 138 -7.29 -13.85 14.74
CA GLN A 138 -7.45 -15.19 14.14
C GLN A 138 -8.62 -15.23 13.14
N GLN A 139 -9.76 -14.61 13.48
CA GLN A 139 -10.91 -14.49 12.59
C GLN A 139 -10.58 -13.67 11.34
N MET A 140 -9.92 -12.51 11.46
CA MET A 140 -9.49 -11.70 10.32
C MET A 140 -8.61 -12.50 9.36
N ARG A 141 -7.65 -13.27 9.88
CA ARG A 141 -6.82 -14.17 9.05
C ARG A 141 -7.63 -15.28 8.39
N GLN A 142 -8.62 -15.83 9.09
CA GLN A 142 -9.52 -16.84 8.54
C GLN A 142 -10.36 -16.25 7.40
N ILE A 143 -10.93 -15.06 7.60
CA ILE A 143 -11.69 -14.31 6.60
C ILE A 143 -10.83 -14.07 5.36
N MET A 144 -9.62 -13.52 5.52
CA MET A 144 -8.75 -13.22 4.39
C MET A 144 -8.33 -14.44 3.58
N ARG A 145 -8.22 -15.62 4.20
CA ARG A 145 -7.92 -16.87 3.49
C ARG A 145 -9.05 -17.34 2.58
N GLY A 146 -10.26 -16.83 2.76
CA GLY A 146 -11.39 -17.08 1.87
C GLY A 146 -11.31 -16.32 0.55
N TYR A 147 -10.38 -15.38 0.41
CA TYR A 147 -10.20 -14.59 -0.79
C TYR A 147 -8.93 -14.99 -1.54
N ALA A 148 -9.03 -15.06 -2.86
CA ALA A 148 -7.89 -15.16 -3.78
C ALA A 148 -7.85 -13.93 -4.66
N ALA A 149 -6.66 -13.52 -5.10
CA ALA A 149 -6.51 -12.36 -5.97
C ALA A 149 -5.53 -12.65 -7.09
N HIS A 150 -5.76 -12.04 -8.24
CA HIS A 150 -4.89 -12.16 -9.40
C HIS A 150 -4.81 -10.84 -10.17
N GLU A 151 -3.80 -10.72 -11.01
CA GLU A 151 -3.61 -9.57 -11.88
C GLU A 151 -3.39 -9.97 -13.34
N PHE A 152 -3.66 -9.02 -14.24
CA PHE A 152 -3.21 -9.04 -15.62
C PHE A 152 -2.43 -7.76 -15.90
N TRP A 153 -1.12 -7.87 -16.12
CA TRP A 153 -0.25 -6.70 -16.34
C TRP A 153 0.53 -6.74 -17.64
N ASP A 154 0.90 -7.93 -18.14
CA ASP A 154 1.78 -8.05 -19.29
C ASP A 154 1.04 -7.79 -20.63
N PRO A 155 1.76 -7.61 -21.75
CA PRO A 155 1.16 -7.42 -23.07
C PRO A 155 0.38 -8.62 -23.61
N ASN A 156 0.61 -9.82 -23.08
CA ASN A 156 -0.06 -11.06 -23.49
C ASN A 156 -1.34 -11.32 -22.67
N ASN A 157 -1.63 -10.45 -21.70
CA ASN A 157 -2.70 -10.62 -20.73
C ASN A 157 -2.58 -11.94 -19.95
N SER A 158 -1.35 -12.31 -19.56
CA SER A 158 -1.12 -13.46 -18.70
C SER A 158 -1.68 -13.20 -17.30
N ARG A 159 -2.30 -14.23 -16.72
CA ARG A 159 -2.81 -14.21 -15.34
C ARG A 159 -1.67 -14.48 -14.37
N TYR A 160 -1.51 -13.61 -13.38
CA TYR A 160 -0.58 -13.79 -12.27
C TYR A 160 -1.32 -13.84 -10.95
N GLU A 161 -1.16 -14.93 -10.20
CA GLU A 161 -1.75 -15.07 -8.87
C GLU A 161 -1.01 -14.19 -7.86
N LEU A 162 -1.77 -13.45 -7.07
CA LEU A 162 -1.24 -12.60 -6.00
C LEU A 162 -1.23 -13.36 -4.68
N ARG A 163 -0.10 -13.31 -3.99
CA ARG A 163 0.07 -13.95 -2.69
C ARG A 163 -0.49 -13.06 -1.58
N LEU A 164 -1.39 -13.60 -0.78
CA LEU A 164 -1.80 -12.97 0.48
C LEU A 164 -0.63 -12.96 1.49
N LEU A 165 -0.28 -11.78 1.98
CA LEU A 165 0.58 -11.64 3.16
C LEU A 165 -0.25 -11.95 4.41
N THR A 166 -0.03 -13.12 5.01
CA THR A 166 -0.91 -13.67 6.07
C THR A 166 -0.86 -12.92 7.40
N SER A 167 0.12 -12.03 7.58
CA SER A 167 0.19 -11.11 8.71
C SER A 167 -0.30 -9.75 8.25
N PRO A 168 -1.18 -9.09 9.02
CA PRO A 168 -1.59 -7.73 8.66
C PRO A 168 -0.38 -6.79 8.71
N VAL A 169 -0.32 -5.88 7.77
CA VAL A 169 0.72 -4.83 7.69
C VAL A 169 0.42 -3.67 8.64
N TYR A 170 -0.83 -3.54 9.07
CA TYR A 170 -1.26 -2.56 10.06
C TYR A 170 -2.52 -3.01 10.79
N ARG A 171 -2.69 -2.59 12.04
CA ARG A 171 -3.88 -2.84 12.86
C ARG A 171 -4.31 -1.55 13.55
N TYR A 172 -5.62 -1.34 13.65
CA TYR A 172 -6.22 -0.11 14.16
C TYR A 172 -7.55 -0.37 14.88
N GLU A 173 -8.01 0.64 15.61
CA GLU A 173 -9.38 0.76 16.11
C GLU A 173 -9.90 2.15 15.73
N ASP A 174 -11.21 2.29 15.50
CA ASP A 174 -11.85 3.56 15.19
C ASP A 174 -13.24 3.62 15.82
N LYS A 175 -13.29 4.08 17.07
CA LYS A 175 -14.53 4.10 17.86
C LYS A 175 -15.56 5.08 17.30
N GLU A 176 -15.13 6.16 16.64
CA GLU A 176 -16.04 7.13 16.02
C GLU A 176 -16.74 6.52 14.81
N ALA A 177 -16.04 5.66 14.06
CA ALA A 177 -16.61 4.90 12.94
C ALA A 177 -17.26 3.56 13.33
N GLY A 178 -17.37 3.25 14.63
CA GLY A 178 -17.93 1.98 15.11
C GLY A 178 -17.03 0.75 14.87
N ILE A 179 -15.74 0.96 14.62
CA ILE A 179 -14.75 -0.09 14.36
C ILE A 179 -14.05 -0.46 15.68
N GLU A 180 -14.38 -1.63 16.22
CA GLU A 180 -13.75 -2.14 17.44
C GLU A 180 -12.35 -2.71 17.20
N ASP A 181 -12.07 -3.16 15.98
CA ASP A 181 -10.79 -3.76 15.59
C ASP A 181 -10.73 -3.87 14.07
N GLY A 182 -9.65 -3.38 13.47
CA GLY A 182 -9.45 -3.38 12.02
C GLY A 182 -8.02 -3.71 11.66
N ALA A 183 -7.82 -4.28 10.48
CA ALA A 183 -6.50 -4.61 9.98
C ALA A 183 -6.38 -4.41 8.47
N LEU A 184 -5.17 -4.03 8.03
CA LEU A 184 -4.78 -3.99 6.63
C LEU A 184 -4.01 -5.26 6.28
N PHE A 185 -4.46 -5.97 5.25
CA PHE A 185 -3.76 -7.07 4.60
C PHE A 185 -3.35 -6.68 3.18
N VAL A 186 -2.41 -7.43 2.62
CA VAL A 186 -1.87 -7.14 1.28
C VAL A 186 -1.92 -8.41 0.44
N PHE A 187 -2.42 -8.29 -0.79
CA PHE A 187 -2.14 -9.23 -1.86
C PHE A 187 -1.00 -8.68 -2.71
N ALA A 188 0.02 -9.50 -2.93
CA ALA A 188 1.26 -9.07 -3.54
C ALA A 188 1.70 -9.97 -4.69
N HIS A 189 2.23 -9.36 -5.76
CA HIS A 189 3.04 -10.07 -6.74
C HIS A 189 4.44 -10.28 -6.14
N GLY A 190 4.70 -11.49 -5.63
CA GLY A 190 5.88 -11.75 -4.81
C GLY A 190 5.81 -10.98 -3.47
N THR A 191 6.49 -9.84 -3.39
CA THR A 191 6.40 -8.89 -2.27
C THR A 191 5.89 -7.50 -2.69
N ASN A 192 5.71 -7.24 -3.98
CA ASN A 192 5.15 -5.98 -4.49
C ASN A 192 3.66 -5.91 -4.14
N PRO A 193 3.21 -4.94 -3.32
CA PRO A 193 1.81 -4.85 -2.97
C PRO A 193 0.99 -4.42 -4.20
N GLU A 194 -0.10 -5.13 -4.50
CA GLU A 194 -1.00 -4.80 -5.63
C GLU A 194 -2.39 -4.40 -5.12
N ILE A 195 -2.86 -5.04 -4.05
CA ILE A 195 -4.16 -4.76 -3.42
C ILE A 195 -3.97 -4.66 -1.92
N VAL A 196 -4.55 -3.63 -1.32
CA VAL A 196 -4.73 -3.55 0.13
C VAL A 196 -6.17 -3.97 0.46
N ALA A 197 -6.29 -4.96 1.35
CA ALA A 197 -7.57 -5.42 1.88
C ALA A 197 -7.76 -4.91 3.31
N LEU A 198 -8.93 -4.35 3.59
CA LEU A 198 -9.35 -3.93 4.92
C LEU A 198 -10.28 -5.00 5.48
N VAL A 199 -10.02 -5.46 6.71
CA VAL A 199 -10.96 -6.32 7.45
C VAL A 199 -11.26 -5.67 8.77
N GLU A 200 -12.53 -5.48 9.07
CA GLU A 200 -12.98 -4.69 10.20
C GLU A 200 -14.11 -5.38 10.97
N ALA A 201 -13.95 -5.43 12.28
CA ALA A 201 -15.02 -5.71 13.19
C ALA A 201 -15.78 -4.41 13.48
N HIS A 202 -17.04 -4.38 13.05
CA HIS A 202 -17.97 -3.29 13.28
C HIS A 202 -18.87 -3.61 14.46
N HIS A 203 -19.15 -2.61 15.29
CA HIS A 203 -20.16 -2.64 16.33
C HIS A 203 -21.11 -1.45 16.12
N ASN A 204 -22.23 -1.71 15.46
CA ASN A 204 -23.26 -0.70 15.18
C ASN A 204 -24.60 -1.17 15.74
N ASP A 205 -25.30 -0.30 16.47
CA ASP A 205 -26.64 -0.56 17.03
C ASP A 205 -26.76 -1.90 17.81
N GLY A 206 -25.71 -2.26 18.56
CA GLY A 206 -25.65 -3.51 19.32
C GLY A 206 -25.39 -4.78 18.48
N LYS A 207 -25.25 -4.66 17.15
CA LYS A 207 -24.85 -5.76 16.26
C LYS A 207 -23.35 -5.71 15.99
N ARG A 208 -22.68 -6.84 16.23
CA ARG A 208 -21.27 -7.05 15.85
C ARG A 208 -21.20 -7.82 14.54
N SER A 209 -20.45 -7.30 13.57
CA SER A 209 -20.32 -7.89 12.23
C SER A 209 -18.92 -7.68 11.67
N TRP A 210 -18.51 -8.55 10.76
CA TRP A 210 -17.28 -8.37 10.01
C TRP A 210 -17.58 -7.67 8.69
N LYS A 211 -16.72 -6.74 8.30
CA LYS A 211 -16.73 -6.14 6.96
C LYS A 211 -15.38 -6.30 6.28
N VAL A 212 -15.39 -6.41 4.96
CA VAL A 212 -14.19 -6.44 4.11
C VAL A 212 -14.29 -5.38 3.02
N GLY A 213 -13.16 -4.81 2.61
CA GLY A 213 -13.09 -3.95 1.44
C GLY A 213 -11.72 -4.01 0.80
N PHE A 214 -11.63 -3.63 -0.48
CA PHE A 214 -10.41 -3.72 -1.28
C PHE A 214 -10.13 -2.41 -2.00
N VAL A 215 -8.85 -2.05 -2.07
CA VAL A 215 -8.38 -0.87 -2.81
C VAL A 215 -7.11 -1.21 -3.59
N PRO A 216 -6.92 -0.62 -4.79
CA PRO A 216 -5.72 -0.86 -5.57
C PRO A 216 -4.54 -0.06 -5.01
N VAL A 217 -3.38 -0.69 -5.03
CA VAL A 217 -2.06 -0.02 -4.97
C VAL A 217 -1.25 -0.32 -6.23
N GLY A 218 -1.62 -1.36 -7.00
CA GLY A 218 -1.13 -1.63 -8.34
C GLY A 218 -1.85 -0.87 -9.45
N SER A 219 -1.20 -0.78 -10.63
CA SER A 219 -1.78 -0.22 -11.86
C SER A 219 -2.23 -1.29 -12.87
N ALA A 220 -1.99 -2.56 -12.57
CA ALA A 220 -2.45 -3.69 -13.35
C ALA A 220 -3.99 -3.78 -13.37
N GLU A 221 -4.52 -4.66 -14.21
CA GLU A 221 -5.89 -5.13 -14.00
C GLU A 221 -5.87 -6.05 -12.79
N LEU A 222 -6.75 -5.82 -11.82
CA LEU A 222 -6.75 -6.53 -10.53
C LEU A 222 -8.12 -7.13 -10.27
N HIS A 223 -8.13 -8.35 -9.75
CA HIS A 223 -9.33 -9.09 -9.41
C HIS A 223 -9.19 -9.76 -8.05
N VAL A 224 -10.27 -9.74 -7.28
CA VAL A 224 -10.42 -10.49 -6.03
C VAL A 224 -11.64 -11.39 -6.17
N THR A 225 -11.45 -12.65 -5.83
CA THR A 225 -12.46 -13.70 -5.88
C THR A 225 -12.71 -14.27 -4.50
N GLN A 226 -13.94 -14.72 -4.25
CA GLN A 226 -14.34 -15.52 -3.10
C GLN A 226 -15.13 -16.72 -3.63
N ASP A 227 -14.71 -17.95 -3.28
CA ASP A 227 -15.35 -19.18 -3.78
C ASP A 227 -15.54 -19.20 -5.32
N GLU A 228 -14.56 -18.68 -6.07
CA GLU A 228 -14.53 -18.52 -7.54
C GLU A 228 -15.37 -17.36 -8.12
N ASP A 229 -16.20 -16.69 -7.32
CA ASP A 229 -16.96 -15.52 -7.74
C ASP A 229 -16.12 -14.23 -7.65
N ASP A 230 -16.12 -13.40 -8.69
CA ASP A 230 -15.49 -12.07 -8.67
C ASP A 230 -16.27 -11.14 -7.74
N VAL A 231 -15.69 -10.80 -6.59
CA VAL A 231 -16.28 -9.90 -5.58
C VAL A 231 -15.77 -8.47 -5.71
N TRP A 232 -14.61 -8.28 -6.34
CA TRP A 232 -14.05 -6.96 -6.59
C TRP A 232 -13.11 -7.00 -7.78
N SER A 233 -13.13 -5.96 -8.60
CA SER A 233 -12.17 -5.80 -9.68
C SER A 233 -11.82 -4.34 -9.93
N LYS A 234 -10.67 -4.15 -10.58
CA LYS A 234 -10.17 -2.86 -11.02
C LYS A 234 -9.56 -3.02 -12.40
N GLU A 235 -10.09 -2.26 -13.36
CA GLU A 235 -9.52 -2.21 -14.71
C GLU A 235 -8.08 -1.68 -14.70
N ARG A 236 -7.27 -2.19 -15.63
CA ARG A 236 -5.89 -1.74 -15.86
C ARG A 236 -5.84 -0.22 -16.06
N ALA A 237 -4.89 0.43 -15.42
CA ALA A 237 -4.58 1.82 -15.66
C ALA A 237 -3.18 1.90 -16.33
N PRO A 238 -3.08 2.21 -17.65
CA PRO A 238 -1.80 2.26 -18.34
C PRO A 238 -1.03 3.60 -18.13
N GLY A 239 0.23 3.54 -17.69
CA GLY A 239 1.15 4.71 -17.60
C GLY A 239 1.09 5.51 -16.29
N ILE A 240 1.43 6.81 -16.32
CA ILE A 240 1.08 7.76 -15.24
C ILE A 240 -0.44 7.80 -15.21
N THR A 241 -1.04 7.35 -14.11
CA THR A 241 -2.42 6.89 -14.11
C THR A 241 -3.25 7.46 -12.98
N GLY A 242 -4.52 7.70 -13.31
CA GLY A 242 -5.40 8.54 -12.51
C GLY A 242 -5.08 10.03 -12.66
N GLN A 243 -5.94 10.85 -12.08
CA GLN A 243 -5.77 12.28 -11.92
C GLN A 243 -5.59 12.62 -10.44
N PRO A 244 -5.06 13.80 -10.10
CA PRO A 244 -5.04 14.25 -8.71
C PRO A 244 -6.43 14.28 -8.05
N SER A 245 -7.52 14.26 -8.82
CA SER A 245 -8.91 14.17 -8.35
C SER A 245 -9.45 12.76 -8.18
N ASP A 246 -8.72 11.73 -8.61
CA ASP A 246 -9.16 10.33 -8.51
C ASP A 246 -8.72 9.71 -7.18
N PRO A 247 -9.45 8.72 -6.65
CA PRO A 247 -9.10 8.06 -5.39
C PRO A 247 -7.87 7.15 -5.50
N TYR A 248 -7.36 6.92 -6.71
CA TYR A 248 -6.08 6.27 -6.99
C TYR A 248 -5.29 7.19 -7.93
N TRP A 249 -4.05 7.51 -7.58
CA TRP A 249 -3.17 8.32 -8.40
C TRP A 249 -1.73 7.84 -8.34
N LEU A 250 -1.20 7.42 -9.49
CA LEU A 250 0.19 7.07 -9.70
C LEU A 250 0.91 8.21 -10.42
N PHE A 251 2.01 8.69 -9.84
CA PHE A 251 2.83 9.75 -10.44
C PHE A 251 4.32 9.55 -10.21
N LEU A 252 5.12 10.18 -11.05
CA LEU A 252 6.58 10.19 -10.95
C LEU A 252 7.04 11.42 -10.18
N GLY A 253 8.01 11.26 -9.29
CA GLY A 253 8.68 12.38 -8.63
C GLY A 253 9.31 13.37 -9.61
N ALA A 254 9.72 14.53 -9.09
CA ALA A 254 10.64 15.40 -9.81
C ALA A 254 12.07 14.82 -9.73
N LYS A 255 12.91 15.15 -10.71
CA LYS A 255 14.36 14.94 -10.63
C LYS A 255 14.99 15.94 -9.68
#